data_AF-A0AAE0MGU5-F1
#
_entry.id   AF-A0AAE0MGU5-F1
#
_cell.length_a   1.000
_cell.length_b   1.000
_cell.length_c   1.000
_cell.angle_alpha   90.00
_cell.angle_beta   90.00
_cell.angle_gamma   90.00
#
_symmetry.space_group_name_H-M   'P 1'
#
loop_
_entity.id
_entity.type
_entity.pdbx_description
1 polymer ?
#
loop_
_entity_poly.entity_id
_entity_poly.type
_entity_poly.pdbx_seq_one_letter_code
_entity_poly.pdbx_strand_id
1 'polypeptide(L)'
;MSYRSSSSSAYTPWQDKLTDACTEYAIAAPVFQIVSDRRGGRTAWSSRVTVHGTVHSARFWYDGKNLVNAKEDAAEVALNWLTGSNPSSPSTSRNGRSSGR
;
A
#
# COMPACT_ATOMS: atom_id res chain seq x y z
N MET A 1 -3.91 13.97 35.07
CA MET A 1 -4.70 13.07 34.21
C MET A 1 -4.00 12.96 32.87
N SER A 2 -3.75 11.76 32.33
CA SER A 2 -3.50 11.52 30.90
C SER A 2 -3.59 10.02 30.63
N TYR A 3 -4.78 9.53 30.30
CA TYR A 3 -4.95 8.19 29.75
C TYR A 3 -4.33 8.22 28.35
N ARG A 4 -3.08 7.76 28.21
CA ARG A 4 -2.56 7.32 26.92
C ARG A 4 -3.46 6.16 26.52
N SER A 5 -4.41 6.42 25.63
CA SER A 5 -5.12 5.37 24.91
C SER A 5 -4.06 4.53 24.20
N SER A 6 -3.61 3.46 24.84
CA SER A 6 -3.07 2.31 24.15
C SER A 6 -4.28 1.67 23.48
N SER A 7 -4.72 2.29 22.39
CA SER A 7 -5.64 1.66 21.45
C SER A 7 -4.93 0.41 21.01
N SER A 8 -5.36 -0.73 21.57
CA SER A 8 -5.02 -2.10 21.19
C SER A 8 -4.43 -2.08 19.79
N SER A 9 -3.10 -2.11 19.73
CA SER A 9 -2.37 -2.24 18.49
C SER A 9 -2.75 -3.61 17.97
N ALA A 10 -3.84 -3.68 17.20
CA ALA A 10 -4.09 -4.80 16.31
C ALA A 10 -2.75 -5.01 15.62
N TYR A 11 -2.16 -6.18 15.81
CA TYR A 11 -0.84 -6.49 15.29
C TYR A 11 -0.90 -6.25 13.78
N THR A 12 -0.23 -5.21 13.29
CA THR A 12 -0.21 -4.79 11.88
C THR A 12 1.18 -5.05 11.31
N PRO A 13 1.63 -6.31 11.30
CA PRO A 13 3.01 -6.64 11.01
C PRO A 13 3.44 -6.16 9.63
N TRP A 14 2.54 -6.10 8.64
CA TRP A 14 2.93 -5.66 7.31
C TRP A 14 3.06 -4.15 7.19
N GLN A 15 2.18 -3.38 7.82
CA GLN A 15 2.32 -1.91 7.87
C GLN A 15 3.61 -1.48 8.59
N ASP A 16 3.93 -2.14 9.70
CA ASP A 16 5.15 -1.85 10.47
C ASP A 16 6.40 -2.21 9.66
N LYS A 17 6.46 -3.43 9.11
CA LYS A 17 7.57 -3.87 8.24
C LYS A 17 7.76 -2.96 7.02
N LEU A 18 6.68 -2.48 6.42
CA LEU A 18 6.76 -1.55 5.30
C LEU A 18 7.34 -0.21 5.73
N THR A 19 6.96 0.29 6.91
CA THR A 19 7.48 1.54 7.46
C THR A 19 8.97 1.43 7.77
N ASP A 20 9.39 0.32 8.39
CA ASP A 20 10.80 0.04 8.66
C ASP A 20 11.60 -0.05 7.37
N ALA A 21 11.11 -0.79 6.36
CA ALA A 21 11.77 -0.88 5.07
C ALA A 21 11.87 0.50 4.39
N CYS A 22 10.81 1.31 4.38
CA CYS A 22 10.87 2.66 3.82
C CYS A 22 11.94 3.51 4.53
N THR A 23 12.06 3.36 5.85
CA THR A 23 13.07 4.06 6.66
C THR A 23 14.48 3.60 6.30
N GLU A 24 14.71 2.29 6.18
CA GLU A 24 15.99 1.70 5.80
C GLU A 24 16.45 2.15 4.40
N TYR A 25 15.53 2.26 3.44
CA TYR A 25 15.81 2.72 2.08
C TYR A 25 15.80 4.26 1.93
N ALA A 26 15.65 5.02 3.02
CA ALA A 26 15.52 6.49 3.02
C ALA A 26 14.40 7.02 2.11
N ILE A 27 13.31 6.27 2.03
CA ILE A 27 12.09 6.61 1.29
C ILE A 27 11.12 7.32 2.25
N ALA A 28 10.29 8.21 1.70
CA ALA A 28 9.19 8.81 2.46
C ALA A 28 8.28 7.73 3.07
N ALA A 29 7.76 8.01 4.27
CA ALA A 29 6.87 7.09 4.98
C ALA A 29 5.67 6.66 4.09
N PRO A 30 5.24 5.39 4.17
CA PRO A 30 4.17 4.87 3.32
C PRO A 30 2.84 5.58 3.60
N VAL A 31 2.19 6.08 2.54
CA VAL A 31 0.91 6.79 2.66
C VAL A 31 -0.25 5.89 2.28
N PHE A 32 -1.07 5.52 3.27
CA PHE A 32 -2.26 4.68 3.08
C PHE A 32 -3.51 5.51 2.77
N GLN A 33 -4.31 5.03 1.83
CA GLN A 33 -5.59 5.61 1.45
C GLN A 33 -6.63 4.51 1.35
N ILE A 34 -7.76 4.70 2.04
CA ILE A 34 -8.89 3.78 1.99
C ILE A 34 -9.75 4.11 0.76
N VAL A 35 -10.14 3.07 0.03
CA VAL A 35 -11.01 3.15 -1.14
C VAL A 35 -12.33 2.46 -0.80
N SER A 36 -13.45 3.06 -1.19
CA SER A 36 -14.79 2.49 -0.94
C SER A 36 -15.59 2.41 -2.24
N ASP A 37 -16.38 1.35 -2.38
CA ASP A 37 -17.22 1.05 -3.55
C ASP A 37 -18.63 0.64 -3.10
N ARG A 38 -19.66 1.36 -3.58
CA ARG A 38 -21.06 1.16 -3.19
C ARG A 38 -21.73 0.11 -4.07
N ARG A 39 -22.06 -1.06 -3.52
CA ARG A 39 -22.68 -2.20 -4.22
C ARG A 39 -24.10 -2.47 -3.76
N GLY A 40 -25.02 -1.53 -4.05
CA GLY A 40 -26.47 -1.76 -3.92
C GLY A 40 -26.92 -2.23 -2.53
N GLY A 41 -26.36 -1.66 -1.46
CA GLY A 41 -26.72 -1.95 -0.07
C GLY A 41 -25.55 -2.40 0.82
N ARG A 42 -24.45 -2.86 0.22
CA ARG A 42 -23.17 -3.11 0.91
C ARG A 42 -22.12 -2.15 0.37
N THR A 43 -21.16 -1.76 1.22
CA THR A 43 -19.97 -1.02 0.80
C THR A 43 -18.79 -1.97 0.83
N ALA A 44 -18.15 -2.16 -0.31
CA ALA A 44 -16.87 -2.84 -0.42
C ALA A 44 -15.76 -1.84 -0.09
N TRP A 45 -14.77 -2.26 0.67
CA TRP A 45 -13.65 -1.43 1.09
C TRP A 45 -12.32 -2.04 0.65
N SER A 46 -11.39 -1.20 0.25
CA SER A 46 -10.03 -1.60 -0.12
C SER A 46 -9.06 -0.54 0.42
N SER A 47 -7.77 -0.80 0.29
CA SER A 47 -6.73 0.16 0.65
C SER A 47 -5.71 0.24 -0.47
N ARG A 48 -5.07 1.40 -0.60
CA ARG A 48 -3.90 1.60 -1.43
C ARG A 48 -2.81 2.29 -0.62
N VAL A 49 -1.56 1.95 -0.90
CA VAL A 49 -0.39 2.55 -0.26
C VAL A 49 0.53 3.13 -1.33
N THR A 50 1.07 4.32 -1.06
CA THR A 50 2.06 4.95 -1.93
C THR A 50 3.45 4.79 -1.33
N VAL A 51 4.36 4.19 -2.08
CA VAL A 51 5.76 3.96 -1.70
C VAL A 51 6.64 4.36 -2.87
N HIS A 52 7.64 5.23 -2.64
CA HIS A 52 8.59 5.67 -3.66
C HIS A 52 7.91 6.15 -4.98
N GLY A 53 6.80 6.89 -4.87
CA GLY A 53 6.04 7.39 -6.02
C GLY A 53 5.22 6.33 -6.77
N THR A 54 5.23 5.07 -6.34
CA THR A 54 4.44 3.97 -6.90
C THR A 54 3.27 3.65 -5.97
N VAL A 55 2.09 3.39 -6.54
CA VAL A 55 0.87 3.08 -5.79
C VAL A 55 0.59 1.58 -5.88
N HIS A 56 0.40 0.95 -4.72
CA HIS A 56 0.06 -0.45 -4.58
C HIS A 56 -1.30 -0.58 -3.91
N SER A 57 -2.24 -1.28 -4.54
CA SER A 57 -3.57 -1.54 -3.98
C SER A 57 -3.65 -2.92 -3.35
N ALA A 58 -4.49 -3.06 -2.33
CA ALA A 58 -4.95 -4.35 -1.85
C ALA A 58 -5.59 -5.11 -3.02
N ARG A 59 -5.35 -6.41 -3.02
CA ARG A 59 -5.78 -7.40 -4.01
C ARG A 59 -7.28 -7.69 -3.92
N PHE A 60 -7.83 -7.55 -2.72
CA PHE A 60 -9.21 -7.90 -2.43
C PHE A 60 -10.02 -6.69 -1.93
N TRP A 61 -11.34 -6.87 -1.99
CA TRP A 61 -12.30 -6.00 -1.35
C TRP A 61 -12.78 -6.65 -0.05
N TYR A 62 -12.87 -5.84 0.99
CA TYR A 62 -13.17 -6.20 2.35
C TYR A 62 -14.47 -5.53 2.81
N ASP A 63 -15.08 -6.07 3.86
CA ASP A 63 -16.16 -5.38 4.56
C ASP A 63 -15.62 -4.19 5.37
N GLY A 64 -16.46 -3.21 5.71
CA GLY A 64 -16.05 -2.03 6.48
C GLY A 64 -15.50 -2.32 7.88
N LYS A 65 -15.74 -3.53 8.42
CA LYS A 65 -15.15 -4.02 9.66
C LYS A 65 -13.69 -4.49 9.51
N ASN A 66 -13.24 -4.71 8.28
CA ASN A 66 -11.95 -5.33 7.94
C ASN A 66 -11.01 -4.33 7.22
N LEU A 67 -11.10 -3.03 7.54
CA LEU A 67 -10.23 -2.00 6.96
C LEU A 67 -8.74 -2.22 7.28
N VAL A 68 -8.45 -2.79 8.45
CA VAL A 68 -7.08 -3.15 8.84
C VAL A 68 -6.53 -4.21 7.89
N ASN A 69 -7.29 -5.26 7.59
CA ASN A 69 -6.87 -6.30 6.64
C ASN A 69 -6.63 -5.73 5.23
N ALA A 70 -7.44 -4.75 4.81
CA ALA A 70 -7.21 -4.06 3.55
C ALA A 70 -5.86 -3.31 3.55
N LYS A 71 -5.52 -2.62 4.65
CA LYS A 71 -4.22 -1.95 4.79
C LYS A 71 -3.07 -2.94 4.84
N GLU A 72 -3.21 -4.04 5.57
CA GLU A 72 -2.20 -5.10 5.66
C GLU A 72 -1.90 -5.70 4.28
N ASP A 73 -2.92 -6.01 3.49
CA ASP A 73 -2.75 -6.59 2.15
C ASP A 73 -2.08 -5.60 1.18
N ALA A 74 -2.47 -4.32 1.22
CA ALA A 74 -1.77 -3.28 0.46
C ALA A 74 -0.29 -3.12 0.90
N ALA A 75 -0.04 -3.21 2.20
CA ALA A 75 1.31 -3.10 2.76
C ALA A 75 2.19 -4.30 2.36
N GLU A 76 1.65 -5.52 2.39
CA GLU A 76 2.34 -6.73 1.96
C GLU A 76 2.74 -6.64 0.48
N VAL A 77 1.81 -6.20 -0.39
CA VAL A 77 2.09 -6.01 -1.82
C VAL A 77 3.21 -4.99 -2.03
N ALA A 78 3.16 -3.85 -1.35
CA ALA A 78 4.19 -2.82 -1.46
C ALA A 78 5.53 -3.26 -0.89
N LEU A 79 5.54 -3.98 0.23
CA LEU A 79 6.76 -4.49 0.85
C LEU A 79 7.42 -5.52 -0.05
N ASN A 80 6.65 -6.47 -0.60
CA ASN A 80 7.19 -7.47 -1.53
C ASN A 80 7.73 -6.81 -2.81
N TRP A 81 7.09 -5.73 -3.28
CA TRP A 81 7.66 -4.93 -4.38
C TRP A 81 8.96 -4.23 -3.98
N LEU A 82 9.02 -3.65 -2.77
CA LEU A 82 10.17 -2.91 -2.26
C LEU A 82 11.38 -3.83 -1.97
N THR A 83 11.15 -5.00 -1.37
CA THR A 83 12.22 -5.92 -0.92
C THR A 83 12.48 -7.06 -1.90
N GLY A 84 11.46 -7.50 -2.64
CA GLY A 84 11.56 -8.55 -3.65
C GLY A 84 12.20 -8.07 -4.96
N SER A 85 12.36 -6.75 -5.13
CA SER A 85 13.15 -6.18 -6.22
C SER A 85 14.65 -6.28 -5.92
N ASN A 86 15.25 -7.45 -6.21
CA ASN A 86 16.66 -7.48 -6.54
C ASN A 86 16.85 -6.59 -7.80
N PRO A 87 17.59 -5.47 -7.75
CA PRO A 87 17.68 -4.51 -8.84
C PRO A 87 18.59 -5.05 -9.95
N SER A 88 18.11 -6.05 -10.68
CA SER A 88 18.71 -6.45 -11.95
C SER A 88 17.91 -5.80 -13.08
N SER A 89 18.37 -4.61 -13.46
CA SER A 89 18.17 -3.95 -14.76
C SER A 89 17.00 -2.95 -14.90
N PRO A 90 17.32 -1.66 -15.14
CA PRO A 90 16.37 -0.71 -15.71
C PRO A 90 16.26 -0.96 -17.22
N SER A 91 15.17 -1.57 -17.67
CA SER A 91 14.87 -1.64 -19.10
C SER A 91 13.92 -0.51 -19.49
N THR A 92 14.54 0.61 -19.85
CA THR A 92 14.15 1.51 -20.95
C THR A 92 12.79 2.20 -20.89
N SER A 93 12.86 3.46 -20.45
CA SER A 93 12.62 4.64 -21.29
C SER A 93 11.30 4.72 -22.07
N ARG A 94 10.48 5.68 -21.61
CA ARG A 94 9.47 6.39 -22.40
C ARG A 94 10.14 7.04 -23.62
N ASN A 95 9.87 6.57 -24.85
CA ASN A 95 9.62 7.44 -25.99
C ASN A 95 9.22 6.63 -27.25
N GLY A 96 8.07 6.96 -27.83
CA GLY A 96 7.61 6.35 -29.09
C GLY A 96 6.42 7.09 -29.70
N ARG A 97 6.55 8.41 -29.90
CA ARG A 97 5.74 9.17 -30.86
C ARG A 97 6.30 8.90 -32.26
N SER A 98 5.47 8.38 -33.18
CA SER A 98 5.33 8.84 -34.59
C SER A 98 4.40 7.85 -35.32
N SER A 99 3.13 8.16 -35.63
CA SER A 99 2.69 8.84 -36.86
C SER A 99 3.58 8.59 -38.08
N GLY A 100 3.12 7.74 -39.02
CA GLY A 100 3.79 7.60 -40.32
C GLY A 100 3.11 6.62 -41.28
N ARG A 101 2.36 7.23 -42.21
CA ARG A 101 1.89 6.74 -43.54
C ARG A 101 0.58 5.97 -43.58
#